data_AF-A0A3M0ZS32-F1
#
_entry.id   AF-A0A3M0ZS32-F1
#
_cell.length_a   1.000
_cell.length_b   1.000
_cell.length_c   1.000
_cell.angle_alpha   90.00
_cell.angle_beta   90.00
_cell.angle_gamma   90.00
#
_symmetry.space_group_name_H-M   'P 1'
#
loop_
_entity.id
_entity.type
_entity.pdbx_description
1 polymer ?
#
loop_
_entity_poly.entity_id
_entity_poly.type
_entity_poly.pdbx_seq_one_letter_code
_entity_poly.pdbx_strand_id
1 'polypeptide(L)'
;MEHPKLGDKFYPQTDPYDKGLRDIFLASAERLEVGGFCKEGVYCFLPGPRYESRGDINLLRALGGIDLVGMSTVPEVLALKQMRGDQVRILGVSTVTNKAAGIGKAEPSHQEVKEAGDRAAPRLKSIIREVLKSI
;
A
#
# COMPACT_ATOMS: atom_id res chain seq x y z
N MET A 1 9.03 -29.64 -1.84
CA MET A 1 7.68 -30.21 -1.74
C MET A 1 6.72 -29.10 -2.08
N GLU A 2 6.21 -29.09 -3.30
CA GLU A 2 5.15 -28.17 -3.76
C GLU A 2 3.83 -28.63 -3.13
N HIS A 3 3.08 -27.71 -2.53
CA HIS A 3 1.75 -28.03 -2.00
C HIS A 3 0.73 -27.65 -3.07
N PRO A 4 -0.08 -28.59 -3.62
CA PRO A 4 -0.91 -28.38 -4.81
C PRO A 4 -1.86 -27.17 -4.73
N LYS A 5 -2.26 -26.79 -3.51
CA LYS A 5 -3.16 -25.65 -3.27
C LYS A 5 -2.45 -24.32 -3.01
N LEU A 6 -1.16 -24.34 -2.67
CA LEU A 6 -0.40 -23.13 -2.32
C LEU A 6 0.39 -22.58 -3.50
N GLY A 7 0.62 -23.38 -4.54
CA GLY A 7 1.45 -23.02 -5.68
C GLY A 7 2.95 -23.17 -5.41
N ASP A 8 3.76 -22.69 -6.33
CA ASP A 8 5.20 -22.90 -6.34
C ASP A 8 5.88 -22.25 -5.13
N LYS A 9 6.86 -22.92 -4.55
CA LYS A 9 7.65 -22.35 -3.44
C LYS A 9 8.48 -21.14 -3.89
N PHE A 10 8.89 -21.14 -5.16
CA PHE A 10 9.72 -20.11 -5.77
C PHE A 10 8.96 -19.55 -6.97
N TYR A 11 8.36 -18.38 -6.80
CA TYR A 11 7.54 -17.71 -7.81
C TYR A 11 8.08 -16.29 -8.04
N PRO A 12 7.95 -15.75 -9.26
CA PRO A 12 8.42 -14.41 -9.56
C PRO A 12 7.61 -13.33 -8.83
N GLN A 13 8.29 -12.26 -8.43
CA GLN A 13 7.72 -11.06 -7.78
C GLN A 13 8.14 -9.77 -8.50
N THR A 14 8.48 -9.84 -9.79
CA THR A 14 9.04 -8.70 -10.55
C THR A 14 8.09 -7.50 -10.57
N ASP A 15 6.80 -7.74 -10.82
CA ASP A 15 5.76 -6.71 -10.74
C ASP A 15 4.48 -7.32 -10.14
N PRO A 16 4.37 -7.34 -8.80
CA PRO A 16 3.23 -7.96 -8.13
C PRO A 16 1.99 -7.06 -8.15
N TYR A 17 2.12 -5.78 -8.52
CA TYR A 17 1.04 -4.78 -8.50
C TYR A 17 0.69 -4.32 -9.90
N ASP A 18 -0.51 -4.70 -10.35
CA ASP A 18 -0.95 -4.51 -11.73
C ASP A 18 -1.00 -3.03 -12.13
N LYS A 19 -0.20 -2.65 -13.13
CA LYS A 19 -0.16 -1.29 -13.66
C LYS A 19 -1.52 -0.82 -14.20
N GLY A 20 -2.26 -1.69 -14.88
CA GLY A 20 -3.58 -1.34 -15.43
C GLY A 20 -4.59 -1.00 -14.34
N LEU A 21 -4.59 -1.70 -13.21
CA LEU A 21 -5.43 -1.37 -12.05
C LEU A 21 -5.01 -0.04 -11.42
N ARG A 22 -3.71 0.27 -11.37
CA ARG A 22 -3.22 1.57 -10.92
C ARG A 22 -3.68 2.70 -11.84
N ASP A 23 -3.57 2.52 -13.15
CA ASP A 23 -4.02 3.50 -14.14
C ASP A 23 -5.53 3.75 -14.01
N ILE A 24 -6.34 2.69 -13.84
CA ILE A 24 -7.79 2.78 -13.60
C ILE A 24 -8.08 3.54 -12.29
N PHE A 25 -7.35 3.25 -11.22
CA PHE A 25 -7.51 3.94 -9.93
C PHE A 25 -7.23 5.44 -10.04
N LEU A 26 -6.11 5.81 -10.66
CA LEU A 26 -5.74 7.22 -10.85
C LEU A 26 -6.74 7.94 -11.75
N ALA A 27 -7.13 7.35 -12.88
CA ALA A 27 -8.14 7.92 -13.76
C ALA A 27 -9.50 8.10 -13.05
N SER A 28 -9.88 7.15 -12.18
CA SER A 28 -11.10 7.25 -11.36
C SER A 28 -11.01 8.38 -10.35
N ALA A 29 -9.85 8.60 -9.73
CA ALA A 29 -9.62 9.71 -8.81
C ALA A 29 -9.66 11.07 -9.52
N GLU A 30 -9.08 11.17 -10.72
CA GLU A 30 -9.15 12.39 -11.56
C GLU A 30 -10.60 12.72 -11.96
N ARG A 31 -11.40 11.72 -12.40
CA ARG A 31 -12.82 11.92 -12.72
C ARG A 31 -13.65 12.44 -11.55
N LEU A 32 -13.25 12.11 -10.32
CA LEU A 32 -13.90 12.52 -9.08
C LEU A 32 -13.30 13.83 -8.52
N GLU A 33 -12.38 14.47 -9.23
CA GLU A 33 -11.69 15.70 -8.82
C GLU A 33 -10.94 15.56 -7.47
N VAL A 34 -10.51 14.34 -7.14
CA VAL A 34 -9.72 14.03 -5.93
C VAL A 34 -8.32 13.51 -6.24
N GLY A 35 -7.92 13.52 -7.52
CA GLY A 35 -6.61 13.06 -8.00
C GLY A 35 -5.41 13.75 -7.34
N GLY A 36 -5.56 15.03 -6.93
CA GLY A 36 -4.54 15.77 -6.20
C GLY A 36 -4.12 15.14 -4.85
N PHE A 37 -4.94 14.26 -4.29
CA PHE A 37 -4.63 13.51 -3.06
C PHE A 37 -3.96 12.16 -3.31
N CYS A 38 -3.87 11.71 -4.56
CA CYS A 38 -3.29 10.43 -4.93
C CYS A 38 -1.82 10.61 -5.29
N LYS A 39 -1.00 9.65 -4.84
CA LYS A 39 0.42 9.54 -5.16
C LYS A 39 0.75 8.07 -5.39
N GLU A 40 1.71 7.82 -6.26
CA GLU A 40 2.35 6.51 -6.39
C GLU A 40 3.67 6.52 -5.62
N GLY A 41 4.06 5.36 -5.11
CA GLY A 41 5.30 5.21 -4.36
C GLY A 41 5.57 3.76 -3.93
N VAL A 42 6.72 3.56 -3.31
CA VAL A 42 7.18 2.26 -2.82
C VAL A 42 6.85 2.10 -1.35
N TYR A 43 6.22 0.97 -1.03
CA TYR A 43 5.86 0.58 0.33
C TYR A 43 6.91 -0.39 0.91
N CYS A 44 7.45 -0.05 2.07
CA CYS A 44 8.32 -0.93 2.84
C CYS A 44 7.53 -1.60 3.96
N PHE A 45 7.51 -2.94 3.94
CA PHE A 45 6.92 -3.74 5.00
C PHE A 45 7.90 -3.94 6.15
N LEU A 46 7.45 -3.64 7.36
CA LEU A 46 8.15 -3.87 8.62
C LEU A 46 7.31 -4.76 9.54
N PRO A 47 7.90 -5.63 10.36
CA PRO A 47 7.15 -6.63 11.12
C PRO A 47 6.23 -6.06 12.22
N GLY A 48 6.43 -4.81 12.67
CA GLY A 48 5.66 -4.24 13.78
C GLY A 48 5.85 -5.01 15.11
N PRO A 49 4.97 -4.84 16.11
CA PRO A 49 3.88 -3.85 16.19
C PRO A 49 4.36 -2.46 16.63
N ARG A 50 5.64 -2.31 16.99
CA ARG A 50 6.24 -0.99 17.27
C ARG A 50 6.27 -0.17 16.00
N TYR A 51 5.93 1.11 16.10
CA TYR A 51 6.21 2.09 15.05
C TYR A 51 7.71 2.17 14.78
N GLU A 52 8.04 2.69 13.60
CA GLU A 52 9.40 2.87 13.14
C GLU A 52 10.12 3.87 14.02
N SER A 53 11.35 3.53 14.44
CA SER A 53 12.21 4.51 15.11
C SER A 53 12.77 5.51 14.11
N ARG A 54 13.31 6.62 14.62
CA ARG A 54 14.04 7.59 13.79
C ARG A 54 15.24 6.95 13.08
N GLY A 55 15.89 5.95 13.69
CA GLY A 55 16.98 5.19 13.07
C GLY A 55 16.50 4.39 11.86
N ASP A 56 15.36 3.69 12.00
CA ASP A 56 14.73 2.92 10.93
C ASP A 56 14.37 3.84 9.74
N ILE A 57 13.71 4.98 10.03
CA ILE A 57 13.33 5.95 8.99
C ILE A 57 14.55 6.58 8.32
N ASN A 58 15.60 6.93 9.07
CA ASN A 58 16.82 7.47 8.48
C ASN A 58 17.50 6.46 7.55
N LEU A 59 17.56 5.19 7.97
CA LEU A 59 18.07 4.11 7.13
C LEU A 59 17.26 3.98 5.84
N LEU A 60 15.93 3.88 5.94
CA LEU A 60 15.05 3.72 4.77
C LEU A 60 15.13 4.91 3.81
N ARG A 61 15.25 6.14 4.34
CA ARG A 61 15.47 7.33 3.51
C ARG A 61 16.83 7.31 2.82
N ALA A 62 17.88 6.83 3.50
CA ALA A 62 19.23 6.74 2.94
C ALA A 62 19.34 5.65 1.86
N LEU A 63 18.60 4.55 1.99
CA LEU A 63 18.48 3.53 0.93
C LEU A 63 17.84 4.12 -0.34
N GLY A 64 16.97 5.12 -0.18
CA GLY A 64 16.30 5.80 -1.28
C GLY A 64 15.13 5.00 -1.86
N GLY A 65 14.22 5.70 -2.53
CA GLY A 65 13.10 5.08 -3.23
C GLY A 65 12.07 4.39 -2.35
N ILE A 66 12.01 4.69 -1.04
CA ILE A 66 10.92 4.27 -0.13
C ILE A 66 10.07 5.49 0.21
N ASP A 67 8.77 5.42 -0.08
CA ASP A 67 7.82 6.51 0.14
C ASP A 67 6.93 6.28 1.37
N LEU A 68 6.68 5.00 1.68
CA LEU A 68 5.72 4.56 2.67
C LEU A 68 6.29 3.42 3.50
N VAL A 69 5.87 3.35 4.76
CA VAL A 69 6.17 2.24 5.66
C VAL A 69 4.87 1.74 6.28
N GLY A 70 4.84 0.46 6.61
CA GLY A 70 3.79 -0.10 7.44
C GLY A 70 3.99 -1.58 7.71
N MET A 71 2.97 -2.19 8.31
CA MET A 71 3.10 -3.49 8.98
C MET A 71 2.17 -4.57 8.43
N SER A 72 1.67 -4.42 7.21
CA SER A 72 0.72 -5.37 6.59
C SER A 72 0.86 -5.39 5.07
N THR A 73 -0.12 -6.00 4.39
CA THR A 73 -0.32 -5.98 2.94
C THR A 73 0.66 -6.85 2.16
N VAL A 74 1.97 -6.73 2.41
CA VAL A 74 2.98 -7.52 1.68
C VAL A 74 2.80 -9.04 1.89
N PRO A 75 2.55 -9.56 3.11
CA PRO A 75 2.29 -10.99 3.30
C PRO A 75 1.10 -11.51 2.48
N GLU A 76 0.02 -10.74 2.39
CA GLU A 76 -1.18 -11.09 1.62
C GLU A 76 -0.90 -11.10 0.11
N VAL A 77 -0.13 -10.12 -0.38
CA VAL A 77 0.29 -10.04 -1.79
C VAL A 77 1.16 -11.24 -2.17
N LEU A 78 2.13 -11.58 -1.32
CA LEU A 78 3.00 -12.74 -1.49
C LEU A 78 2.17 -14.04 -1.54
N ALA A 79 1.27 -14.25 -0.58
CA ALA A 79 0.41 -15.42 -0.54
C ALA A 79 -0.49 -15.52 -1.80
N LEU A 80 -1.09 -14.41 -2.23
CA LEU A 80 -1.91 -14.38 -3.44
C LEU A 80 -1.11 -14.70 -4.71
N LYS A 81 0.09 -14.12 -4.86
CA LYS A 81 0.95 -14.39 -6.01
C LYS A 81 1.47 -15.83 -6.00
N GLN A 82 1.78 -16.41 -4.85
CA GLN A 82 2.14 -17.81 -4.73
C GLN A 82 1.00 -18.73 -5.21
N MET A 83 -0.22 -18.47 -4.72
CA MET A 83 -1.38 -19.34 -4.95
C MET A 83 -2.00 -19.19 -6.33
N ARG A 84 -1.94 -17.99 -6.92
CA ARG A 84 -2.72 -17.63 -8.12
C ARG A 84 -1.88 -17.10 -9.27
N GLY A 85 -0.60 -16.80 -9.05
CA GLY A 85 0.29 -16.25 -10.07
C GLY A 85 -0.32 -15.03 -10.74
N ASP A 86 -0.42 -15.06 -12.07
CA ASP A 86 -0.97 -13.97 -12.89
C ASP A 86 -2.49 -14.10 -13.14
N GLN A 87 -3.14 -15.10 -12.56
CA GLN A 87 -4.61 -15.24 -12.61
C GLN A 87 -5.33 -14.23 -11.71
N VAL A 88 -4.59 -13.50 -10.87
CA VAL A 88 -5.09 -12.43 -10.01
C VAL A 88 -4.33 -11.14 -10.29
N ARG A 89 -5.07 -10.05 -10.46
CA ARG A 89 -4.53 -8.69 -10.56
C ARG A 89 -4.64 -8.03 -9.20
N ILE A 90 -3.59 -7.34 -8.78
CA ILE A 90 -3.49 -6.76 -7.43
C ILE A 90 -3.32 -5.25 -7.53
N LEU A 91 -4.12 -4.50 -6.77
CA LEU A 91 -3.97 -3.07 -6.56
C LEU A 91 -3.62 -2.81 -5.08
N GLY A 92 -2.45 -2.22 -4.83
CA GLY A 92 -2.05 -1.75 -3.50
C GLY A 92 -2.48 -0.30 -3.30
N VAL A 93 -3.18 -0.01 -2.20
CA VAL A 93 -3.57 1.36 -1.81
C VAL A 93 -3.26 1.57 -0.34
N SER A 94 -2.53 2.64 -0.03
CA SER A 94 -2.23 3.03 1.35
C SER A 94 -2.79 4.42 1.64
N THR A 95 -3.49 4.54 2.78
CA THR A 95 -3.86 5.85 3.32
C THR A 95 -2.71 6.35 4.19
N VAL A 96 -2.08 7.46 3.80
CA VAL A 96 -1.02 8.08 4.60
C VAL A 96 -1.64 8.78 5.80
N THR A 97 -1.49 8.19 6.98
CA THR A 97 -2.13 8.67 8.21
C THR A 97 -1.29 9.66 8.99
N ASN A 98 0.03 9.58 8.88
CA ASN A 98 0.97 10.42 9.60
C ASN A 98 2.29 10.55 8.82
N LYS A 99 3.09 11.54 9.18
CA LYS A 99 4.50 11.58 8.78
C LYS A 99 5.29 10.63 9.69
N ALA A 100 6.25 9.90 9.13
CA ALA A 100 7.06 8.96 9.90
C ALA A 100 7.92 9.67 10.96
N ALA A 101 8.39 8.91 11.95
CA ALA A 101 9.18 9.42 13.07
C ALA A 101 10.38 10.25 12.59
N GLY A 102 10.50 11.48 13.11
CA GLY A 102 11.58 12.41 12.72
C GLY A 102 11.32 13.25 11.46
N ILE A 103 10.23 13.00 10.73
CA ILE A 103 9.76 13.85 9.62
C ILE A 103 8.66 14.83 10.10
N GLY A 104 7.85 14.40 11.06
CA GLY A 104 6.84 15.22 11.75
C GLY A 104 7.31 15.78 13.10
N LYS A 105 6.55 16.74 13.66
CA LYS A 105 6.80 17.32 15.00
C LYS A 105 6.22 16.50 16.16
N ALA A 106 5.29 15.58 15.90
CA ALA A 106 4.57 14.81 16.91
C ALA A 106 4.95 13.33 16.87
N GLU A 107 4.90 12.67 18.04
CA GLU A 107 4.99 11.22 18.14
C GLU A 107 3.72 10.60 17.57
N PRO A 108 3.83 9.58 16.68
CA PRO A 108 2.66 8.97 16.09
C PRO A 108 1.80 8.28 17.17
N SER A 109 0.52 8.63 17.23
CA SER A 109 -0.45 7.96 18.10
C SER A 109 -1.49 7.19 17.30
N HIS A 110 -2.02 6.11 17.88
CA HIS A 110 -3.09 5.34 17.25
C HIS A 110 -4.35 6.18 16.98
N GLN A 111 -4.62 7.17 17.84
CA GLN A 111 -5.76 8.07 17.71
C GLN A 111 -5.63 8.96 16.45
N GLU A 112 -4.47 9.56 16.21
CA GLU A 112 -4.22 10.37 15.01
C GLU A 112 -4.37 9.54 13.73
N VAL A 113 -3.90 8.28 13.78
CA VAL A 113 -4.02 7.33 12.67
C VAL A 113 -5.49 7.09 12.32
N LYS A 114 -6.31 6.83 13.34
CA LYS A 114 -7.75 6.61 13.18
C LYS A 114 -8.45 7.84 12.60
N GLU A 115 -8.18 9.02 13.11
CA GLU A 115 -8.79 10.26 12.61
C GLU A 115 -8.40 10.58 11.16
N ALA A 116 -7.14 10.34 10.79
CA ALA A 116 -6.69 10.49 9.41
C ALA A 116 -7.39 9.48 8.48
N GLY A 117 -7.58 8.24 8.95
CA GLY A 117 -8.37 7.22 8.28
C GLY A 117 -9.81 7.66 8.06
N ASP A 118 -10.48 8.14 9.10
CA ASP A 118 -11.88 8.61 9.06
C ASP A 118 -12.06 9.77 8.05
N ARG A 119 -11.07 10.69 7.97
CA ARG A 119 -11.07 11.78 6.98
C ARG A 119 -10.81 11.32 5.54
N ALA A 120 -10.04 10.24 5.34
CA ALA A 120 -9.72 9.71 4.02
C ALA A 120 -10.81 8.76 3.48
N ALA A 121 -11.55 8.10 4.38
CA ALA A 121 -12.50 7.05 4.03
C ALA A 121 -13.56 7.46 2.99
N PRO A 122 -14.21 8.65 3.06
CA PRO A 122 -15.19 9.04 2.05
C PRO A 122 -14.61 9.14 0.64
N ARG A 123 -13.40 9.71 0.51
CA ARG A 123 -12.70 9.85 -0.78
C ARG A 123 -12.29 8.49 -1.32
N LEU A 124 -11.64 7.66 -0.50
CA LEU A 124 -11.22 6.32 -0.91
C LEU A 124 -12.41 5.46 -1.34
N LYS A 125 -13.52 5.53 -0.59
CA LYS A 125 -14.77 4.82 -0.92
C LYS A 125 -15.33 5.23 -2.28
N SER A 126 -15.32 6.53 -2.59
CA SER A 126 -15.77 7.03 -3.90
C SER A 126 -14.88 6.54 -5.03
N ILE A 127 -13.56 6.58 -4.86
CA ILE A 127 -12.60 6.09 -5.87
C ILE A 127 -12.79 4.59 -6.09
N ILE A 128 -12.85 3.77 -5.04
CA ILE A 128 -13.05 2.32 -5.16
C ILE A 128 -14.34 2.01 -5.92
N ARG A 129 -15.45 2.69 -5.60
CA ARG A 129 -16.72 2.50 -6.33
C ARG A 129 -16.62 2.81 -7.81
N GLU A 130 -15.83 3.82 -8.15
CA GLU A 130 -15.60 4.22 -9.54
C GLU A 130 -14.70 3.22 -10.28
N VAL A 131 -13.66 2.71 -9.62
CA VAL A 131 -12.79 1.63 -10.12
C VAL A 131 -13.60 0.37 -10.42
N LEU A 132 -14.50 -0.02 -9.51
CA LEU A 132 -15.33 -1.22 -9.66
C LEU A 132 -16.25 -1.18 -10.89
N LYS A 133 -16.55 0.00 -11.44
CA LYS A 133 -17.32 0.11 -12.70
C LYS A 133 -16.47 -0.14 -13.96
N SER A 134 -15.14 -0.13 -13.79
CA SER A 134 -14.15 -0.15 -14.87
C SER A 134 -13.38 -1.47 -14.94
N ILE A 135 -13.74 -2.47 -14.12
CA ILE A 135 -13.12 -3.80 -14.06
C ILE A 135 -14.14 -4.91 -14.25
#